data_AF-A0A0G1PIA5-F1
#
_entry.id   AF-A0A0G1PIA5-F1
#
_cell.length_a   1.000
_cell.length_b   1.000
_cell.length_c   1.000
_cell.angle_alpha   90.00
_cell.angle_beta   90.00
_cell.angle_gamma   90.00
#
_symmetry.space_group_name_H-M   'P 1'
#
loop_
_entity.id
_entity.type
_entity.pdbx_description
1 polymer ?
#
loop_
_entity_poly.entity_id
_entity_poly.type
_entity_poly.pdbx_seq_one_letter_code
_entity_poly.pdbx_strand_id
1 'polypeptide(L)' 'METERKRLEEQLKRAQLKLDQAMKEQGEACGENCDWHDNNAYDLAVSLTETYQALVDSLKKQIKELK' A
#
# COMPACT_ATOMS: atom_id res chain seq x y z
N MET A 1 8.84 8.34 23.49
CA MET A 1 9.24 8.95 22.20
C MET A 1 10.01 7.97 21.32
N GLU A 2 11.10 7.34 21.77
CA GLU A 2 11.87 6.40 20.93
C GLU A 2 11.12 5.09 20.57
N THR A 3 10.31 4.58 21.49
CA THR A 3 9.48 3.37 21.30
C THR A 3 8.32 3.57 20.33
N GLU A 4 7.71 4.75 20.33
CA GLU A 4 6.58 5.08 19.45
C GLU A 4 7.03 5.31 18.02
N ARG A 5 8.17 6.00 17.83
CA ARG A 5 8.80 6.13 16.52
C ARG A 5 9.17 4.78 15.93
N LYS A 6 9.83 3.90 16.68
CA LYS A 6 10.16 2.52 16.23
C LYS A 6 8.91 1.73 15.85
N ARG A 7 7.84 1.83 16.65
CA ARG A 7 6.55 1.19 16.34
C ARG A 7 5.97 1.67 15.00
N LEU A 8 5.98 2.97 14.74
CA LEU A 8 5.48 3.52 13.47
C LEU A 8 6.37 3.15 12.29
N GLU A 9 7.69 3.10 12.47
CA GLU A 9 8.61 2.64 11.42
C GLU A 9 8.39 1.16 11.07
N GLU A 10 8.12 0.30 12.07
CA GLU A 10 7.74 -1.09 11.82
C GLU A 10 6.40 -1.22 11.11
N GLN A 11 5.40 -0.41 11.49
CA GLN A 11 4.12 -0.36 10.80
C GLN A 11 4.28 0.13 9.36
N LEU A 12 5.11 1.15 9.13
CA LEU A 12 5.42 1.67 7.80
C LEU A 12 6.06 0.59 6.93
N LYS A 13 7.03 -0.16 7.47
CA LYS A 13 7.66 -1.27 6.75
C LYS A 13 6.63 -2.33 6.33
N ARG A 14 5.70 -2.69 7.22
CA ARG A 14 4.63 -3.68 6.93
C ARG A 14 3.65 -3.14 5.89
N ALA A 15 3.25 -1.87 6.00
CA ALA A 15 2.34 -1.22 5.06
C ALA A 15 2.98 -1.12 3.66
N GLN A 16 4.27 -0.79 3.57
CA GLN A 16 5.00 -0.75 2.30
C GLN A 16 5.04 -2.13 1.64
N LEU A 17 5.34 -3.20 2.38
CA LEU A 17 5.30 -4.56 1.83
C LEU A 17 3.92 -4.95 1.29
N LYS A 18 2.84 -4.48 1.93
CA LYS A 18 1.48 -4.71 1.47
C LYS A 18 1.13 -3.91 0.22
N LEU A 19 1.58 -2.65 0.16
CA LEU A 19 1.46 -1.81 -1.03
C LEU A 19 2.18 -2.44 -2.23
N ASP A 20 3.44 -2.85 -2.05
CA ASP A 20 4.24 -3.46 -3.11
C ASP A 20 3.56 -4.74 -3.64
N GLN A 21 2.97 -5.56 -2.76
CA GLN A 21 2.23 -6.75 -3.14
C GLN A 21 0.94 -6.41 -3.92
N ALA A 22 0.16 -5.42 -3.48
CA ALA A 22 -1.05 -5.00 -4.17
C ALA A 22 -0.76 -4.43 -5.57
N MET A 23 0.32 -3.65 -5.70
CA MET A 23 0.78 -3.13 -7.00
C MET A 23 1.20 -4.25 -7.95
N LYS A 24 1.86 -5.30 -7.42
CA LYS A 24 2.21 -6.49 -8.20
C LYS A 24 0.95 -7.22 -8.69
N GLU A 25 0.00 -7.48 -7.79
CA GLU A 25 -1.27 -8.13 -8.13
C GLU A 25 -2.08 -7.31 -9.14
N GLN A 26 -2.06 -5.99 -9.03
CA GLN A 26 -2.69 -5.09 -9.99
C GLN A 26 -2.05 -5.20 -11.38
N GLY A 27 -0.72 -5.26 -11.45
CA GLY A 27 0.00 -5.47 -12.71
C GLY A 27 -0.29 -6.83 -13.34
N GLU A 28 -0.35 -7.90 -12.53
CA GLU A 28 -0.70 -9.25 -12.99
C GLU A 28 -2.14 -9.34 -13.48
N ALA A 29 -3.08 -8.72 -12.75
CA ALA A 29 -4.50 -8.68 -13.11
C ALA A 29 -4.80 -7.77 -14.32
N CYS A 30 -3.93 -6.79 -14.60
CA CYS A 30 -4.03 -5.94 -15.80
C CYS A 30 -3.96 -6.79 -17.09
N GLY A 31 -3.13 -7.85 -17.07
CA GLY A 31 -2.87 -8.73 -18.20
C GLY A 31 -2.19 -8.02 -19.39
N GLU A 32 -1.68 -8.80 -20.35
CA GLU A 32 -1.01 -8.25 -21.54
C GLU A 32 -1.99 -7.58 -22.52
N ASN A 33 -3.28 -7.95 -22.47
CA ASN A 33 -4.32 -7.50 -23.41
C ASN A 33 -5.21 -6.36 -22.89
N CYS A 34 -4.97 -5.84 -21.68
CA CYS A 34 -5.77 -4.79 -21.07
C CYS A 34 -7.29 -5.13 -20.91
N ASP A 35 -7.61 -6.41 -20.73
CA ASP A 35 -8.97 -6.91 -20.43
C ASP A 35 -9.39 -6.65 -18.96
N TRP A 36 -8.75 -5.70 -18.28
CA TRP A 36 -8.95 -5.43 -16.87
C TRP A 36 -10.29 -4.75 -16.54
N HIS A 37 -10.98 -4.23 -17.56
CA HIS A 37 -12.23 -3.46 -17.40
C HIS A 37 -13.37 -4.27 -16.74
N ASP A 38 -13.36 -5.60 -16.84
CA ASP A 38 -14.30 -6.51 -16.16
C ASP A 38 -13.57 -7.49 -15.22
N ASN A 39 -12.34 -7.17 -14.81
CA ASN A 39 -11.54 -8.04 -13.96
C ASN A 39 -11.68 -7.66 -12.48
N ASN A 40 -12.56 -8.37 -11.76
CA ASN A 40 -12.73 -8.20 -10.31
C ASN A 40 -11.41 -8.29 -9.51
N ALA A 41 -10.42 -9.05 -9.98
CA ALA A 41 -9.12 -9.13 -9.32
C ALA A 41 -8.31 -7.85 -9.51
N TYR A 42 -8.45 -7.19 -10.67
CA TYR A 42 -7.84 -5.88 -10.93
C TYR A 42 -8.48 -4.81 -10.05
N ASP A 43 -9.81 -4.75 -9.99
CA ASP A 43 -10.53 -3.76 -9.16
C ASP A 43 -10.18 -3.89 -7.67
N LEU A 44 -10.08 -5.13 -7.18
CA LEU A 44 -9.65 -5.40 -5.82
C LEU A 44 -8.20 -4.94 -5.61
N ALA A 45 -7.30 -5.28 -6.53
CA ALA A 45 -5.90 -4.89 -6.42
C ALA A 45 -5.70 -3.36 -6.47
N VAL A 46 -6.44 -2.64 -7.31
CA VAL A 46 -6.49 -1.17 -7.32
C VAL A 46 -6.95 -0.63 -5.97
N SER A 47 -8.07 -1.13 -5.45
CA SER A 47 -8.62 -0.69 -4.16
C SER A 47 -7.65 -0.92 -3.00
N LEU A 48 -6.93 -2.06 -3.02
CA LEU A 48 -5.90 -2.38 -2.04
C LEU A 48 -4.67 -1.46 -2.20
N THR A 49 -4.22 -1.19 -3.42
CA THR A 49 -3.13 -0.25 -3.69
C THR A 49 -3.46 1.13 -3.13
N GLU A 50 -4.64 1.67 -3.41
CA GLU A 50 -5.09 2.97 -2.88
C GLU A 50 -5.15 2.99 -1.35
N THR A 51 -5.69 1.92 -0.74
CA THR A 51 -5.79 1.78 0.70
C THR A 51 -4.41 1.75 1.38
N TYR A 52 -3.48 0.95 0.86
CA TYR A 52 -2.14 0.85 1.44
C TYR A 52 -1.30 2.09 1.17
N GLN A 53 -1.48 2.77 0.03
CA GLN A 53 -0.85 4.05 -0.26
C GLN A 53 -1.27 5.12 0.77
N ALA A 54 -2.57 5.25 1.03
CA ALA A 54 -3.08 6.17 2.05
C ALA A 54 -2.54 5.85 3.46
N LEU A 55 -2.42 4.57 3.80
CA LEU A 55 -1.82 4.13 5.07
C LEU A 55 -0.33 4.50 5.17
N VAL A 56 0.44 4.24 4.12
CA VAL A 56 1.86 4.60 4.04
C VAL A 56 2.06 6.10 4.21
N ASP A 57 1.24 6.92 3.55
CA ASP A 57 1.33 8.38 3.62
C ASP A 57 0.95 8.91 5.01
N SER A 58 -0.08 8.33 5.63
CA SER A 58 -0.46 8.63 7.01
C SER A 58 0.66 8.30 8.00
N LEU A 59 1.29 7.13 7.88
CA LEU A 59 2.39 6.72 8.76
C LEU A 59 3.63 7.61 8.57
N LYS A 60 3.99 7.95 7.33
CA LYS A 60 5.08 8.91 7.04
C LYS A 60 4.81 10.27 7.67
N LYS A 61 3.56 10.75 7.60
CA LYS A 61 3.14 12.01 8.24
C LYS A 61 3.28 11.94 9.76
N GLN A 62 2.76 10.90 10.40
CA GLN A 62 2.86 10.71 11.86
C GLN A 62 4.32 10.67 12.34
N ILE A 63 5.20 9.93 11.63
CA ILE A 63 6.63 9.88 11.95
C ILE A 63 7.28 11.27 11.84
N LYS A 64 6.89 12.07 10.84
CA LYS A 64 7.40 13.43 10.64
C LYS A 64 6.92 14.39 11.73
N GLU A 65 5.70 14.20 12.23
CA GLU A 65 5.07 15.02 13.27
C GLU A 65 5.53 14.67 14.69
N LEU A 66 6.07 13.47 14.90
CA LEU A 66 6.67 12.97 16.15
C LEU A 66 8.01 13.62 16.55
N LYS A 67 8.37 14.74 15.92
CA LYS A 67 9.53 15.56 16.32
C LYS A 67 9.40 16.06 17.76
#